data_AF-A0A6M3L251-F1
#
_entry.id   AF-A0A6M3L251-F1
#
_cell.length_a   1.000
_cell.length_b   1.000
_cell.length_c   1.000
_cell.angle_alpha   90.00
_cell.angle_beta   90.00
_cell.angle_gamma   90.00
#
_symmetry.space_group_name_H-M   'P 1'
#
loop_
_entity.id
_entity.type
_entity.pdbx_description
1 polymer ?
#
loop_
_entity_poly.entity_id
_entity_poly.type
_entity_poly.pdbx_seq_one_letter_code
_entity_poly.pdbx_strand_id
1 'polypeptide(L)'
;MQYDSKADTLQHIKRVNELLLTAVSELLIRAGKHDRSKLKSPEKELFDEYTPKLKNCTYGSDEYKEFLKGLKVALDHHYANNSHHPEHYENGVNGFDLFDLIEMLFDWKAATERHADGDIRKSIEINKERFKISEQLCGIFRNTVDRMGW
;
A
#
# COMPACT_ATOMS: atom_id res chain seq x y z
N MET A 1 47.43 -5.54 -23.30
CA MET A 1 46.13 -6.21 -23.48
C MET A 1 45.04 -5.16 -23.37
N GLN A 2 44.00 -5.25 -24.19
CA GLN A 2 42.79 -4.43 -24.04
C GLN A 2 42.04 -4.90 -22.78
N TYR A 3 41.47 -3.97 -22.02
CA TYR A 3 40.71 -4.30 -20.81
C TYR A 3 39.48 -5.15 -21.18
N ASP A 4 39.30 -6.26 -20.46
CA ASP A 4 38.13 -7.14 -20.55
C ASP A 4 37.28 -6.93 -19.30
N SER A 5 36.12 -6.29 -19.47
CA SER A 5 35.20 -5.95 -18.38
C SER A 5 34.38 -7.13 -17.85
N LYS A 6 34.57 -8.34 -18.38
CA LYS A 6 33.73 -9.51 -18.07
C LYS A 6 33.73 -9.84 -16.58
N ALA A 7 34.89 -9.85 -15.92
CA ALA A 7 34.99 -10.17 -14.50
C ALA A 7 34.22 -9.15 -13.64
N ASP A 8 34.43 -7.86 -13.90
CA ASP A 8 33.78 -6.76 -13.18
C ASP A 8 32.26 -6.77 -13.42
N THR A 9 31.83 -7.05 -14.66
CA THR A 9 30.41 -7.19 -15.02
C THR A 9 29.76 -8.36 -14.27
N LEU A 10 30.43 -9.52 -14.20
CA LEU A 10 29.93 -10.68 -13.45
C LEU A 10 29.83 -10.40 -11.95
N GLN A 11 30.80 -9.68 -11.40
CA GLN A 11 30.77 -9.25 -10.00
C GLN A 11 29.60 -8.30 -9.74
N HIS A 12 29.34 -7.34 -10.63
CA HIS A 12 28.21 -6.42 -10.52
C HIS A 12 26.87 -7.16 -10.58
N ILE A 13 26.69 -8.08 -11.56
CA ILE A 13 25.49 -8.92 -11.67
C ILE A 13 25.25 -9.69 -10.38
N LYS A 14 26.28 -10.35 -9.85
CA LYS A 14 26.17 -11.09 -8.58
C LYS A 14 25.73 -10.17 -7.45
N ARG A 15 26.28 -8.95 -7.36
CA ARG A 15 25.93 -8.01 -6.31
C ARG A 15 24.48 -7.54 -6.41
N VAL A 16 24.00 -7.24 -7.62
CA VAL A 16 22.59 -6.87 -7.84
C VAL A 16 21.67 -8.02 -7.46
N ASN A 17 22.00 -9.27 -7.80
CA ASN A 17 21.22 -10.44 -7.39
C ASN A 17 21.10 -10.54 -5.87
N GLU A 18 22.20 -10.36 -5.13
CA GLU A 18 22.18 -10.37 -3.66
C GLU A 18 21.25 -9.28 -3.10
N LEU A 19 21.31 -8.06 -3.64
CA LEU A 19 20.46 -6.95 -3.21
C LEU A 19 18.98 -7.19 -3.52
N LEU A 20 18.66 -7.76 -4.70
CA LEU A 20 17.29 -8.14 -5.05
C LEU A 20 16.75 -9.22 -4.10
N LEU A 21 17.56 -10.19 -3.69
CA LEU A 21 17.17 -11.20 -2.71
C LEU A 21 16.95 -10.60 -1.31
N THR A 22 17.69 -9.55 -0.94
CA THR A 22 17.38 -8.77 0.27
C THR A 22 16.02 -8.08 0.15
N ALA A 23 15.71 -7.46 -0.99
CA ALA A 23 14.41 -6.84 -1.22
C ALA A 23 13.25 -7.86 -1.17
N VAL A 24 13.44 -9.07 -1.72
CA VAL A 24 12.46 -10.16 -1.59
C VAL A 24 12.23 -10.54 -0.13
N SER A 25 13.29 -10.65 0.67
CA SER A 25 13.16 -10.94 2.11
C SER A 25 12.36 -9.87 2.84
N GLU A 26 12.57 -8.58 2.54
CA GLU A 26 11.79 -7.49 3.12
C GLU A 26 10.31 -7.61 2.73
N LEU A 27 10.00 -7.86 1.46
CA LEU A 27 8.62 -8.05 1.00
C LEU A 27 7.93 -9.24 1.69
N LEU A 28 8.66 -10.34 1.97
CA LEU A 28 8.13 -11.47 2.72
C LEU A 28 7.79 -11.10 4.17
N ILE A 29 8.67 -10.33 4.83
CA ILE A 29 8.42 -9.83 6.19
C ILE A 29 7.18 -8.92 6.19
N ARG A 30 7.08 -8.01 5.22
CA ARG A 30 5.94 -7.11 5.06
C ARG A 30 4.64 -7.87 4.81
N ALA A 31 4.63 -8.83 3.90
CA ALA A 31 3.48 -9.69 3.65
C ALA A 31 2.99 -10.42 4.92
N GLY A 32 3.92 -10.90 5.76
CA GLY A 32 3.58 -11.58 7.02
C GLY A 32 3.07 -10.66 8.14
N LYS A 33 3.33 -9.34 8.06
CA LYS A 33 2.92 -8.36 9.07
C LYS A 33 1.83 -7.40 8.62
N HIS A 34 1.51 -7.36 7.32
CA HIS A 34 0.54 -6.44 6.72
C HIS A 34 -0.74 -6.40 7.56
N ASP A 35 -1.11 -5.20 8.00
CA ASP A 35 -2.33 -4.91 8.75
C ASP A 35 -2.54 -5.75 10.02
N ARG A 36 -1.49 -6.38 10.56
CA ARG A 36 -1.64 -7.29 11.72
C ARG A 36 -2.11 -6.56 12.97
N SER A 37 -1.94 -5.24 13.05
CA SER A 37 -2.47 -4.41 14.13
C SER A 37 -4.00 -4.52 14.25
N LYS A 38 -4.72 -4.73 13.13
CA LYS A 38 -6.18 -4.90 13.08
C LYS A 38 -6.67 -6.12 13.84
N LEU A 39 -5.78 -7.08 14.10
CA LEU A 39 -6.11 -8.32 14.81
C LEU A 39 -6.01 -8.19 16.34
N LYS A 40 -5.72 -6.99 16.85
CA LYS A 40 -5.52 -6.72 18.28
C LYS A 40 -6.23 -5.43 18.69
N SER A 41 -6.52 -5.29 19.98
CA SER A 41 -6.99 -4.02 20.54
C SER A 41 -5.91 -2.93 20.37
N PRO A 42 -6.28 -1.66 20.15
CA PRO A 42 -7.65 -1.13 20.16
C PRO A 42 -8.39 -1.24 18.82
N GLU A 43 -7.76 -1.79 17.78
CA GLU A 43 -8.31 -1.81 16.43
C GLU A 43 -9.40 -2.87 16.25
N LYS A 44 -9.15 -4.08 16.76
CA LYS A 44 -9.96 -5.27 16.46
C LYS A 44 -11.44 -5.07 16.74
N GLU A 45 -11.78 -4.58 17.93
CA GLU A 45 -13.16 -4.43 18.37
C GLU A 45 -13.90 -3.37 17.55
N LEU A 46 -13.21 -2.28 17.23
CA LEU A 46 -13.78 -1.20 16.43
C LEU A 46 -13.95 -1.63 14.96
N PHE A 47 -12.99 -2.35 14.37
CA PHE A 47 -13.17 -2.89 13.02
C PHE A 47 -14.27 -3.96 12.97
N ASP A 48 -14.43 -4.79 13.99
CA ASP A 48 -15.56 -5.74 14.07
C ASP A 48 -16.91 -5.02 14.07
N GLU A 49 -17.02 -3.91 14.79
CA GLU A 49 -18.25 -3.13 14.87
C GLU A 49 -18.54 -2.36 13.58
N TYR A 50 -17.56 -1.64 13.05
CA TYR A 50 -17.78 -0.65 11.99
C TYR A 50 -17.59 -1.20 10.58
N THR A 51 -16.81 -2.26 10.35
CA THR A 51 -16.63 -2.81 8.99
C THR A 51 -17.95 -3.26 8.36
N PRO A 52 -18.86 -3.99 9.06
CA PRO A 52 -20.16 -4.36 8.51
C PRO A 52 -21.07 -3.15 8.25
N LYS A 53 -21.00 -2.12 9.11
CA LYS A 53 -21.77 -0.87 8.96
C LYS A 53 -21.31 -0.09 7.73
N LEU A 54 -19.99 0.06 7.56
CA LEU A 54 -19.39 0.73 6.41
C LEU A 54 -19.71 0.03 5.09
N LYS A 55 -19.75 -1.31 5.08
CA LYS A 55 -20.11 -2.10 3.89
C LYS A 55 -21.49 -1.76 3.33
N ASN A 56 -22.44 -1.40 4.19
CA ASN A 56 -23.84 -1.16 3.82
C ASN A 56 -24.17 0.32 3.59
N CYS A 57 -23.25 1.24 3.88
CA CYS A 57 -23.47 2.67 3.70
C CYS A 57 -22.89 3.15 2.36
N THR A 58 -23.44 4.24 1.82
CA THR A 58 -22.90 4.86 0.61
C THR A 58 -21.60 5.59 0.94
N TYR A 59 -20.52 5.29 0.21
CA TYR A 59 -19.22 5.94 0.39
C TYR A 59 -19.35 7.47 0.33
N GLY A 60 -18.80 8.17 1.33
CA GLY A 60 -18.85 9.63 1.42
C GLY A 60 -20.16 10.24 1.94
N SER A 61 -21.19 9.43 2.23
CA SER A 61 -22.42 9.90 2.89
C SER A 61 -22.17 10.41 4.32
N ASP A 62 -23.14 11.11 4.91
CA ASP A 62 -23.01 11.61 6.27
C ASP A 62 -22.99 10.48 7.32
N GLU A 63 -23.72 9.39 7.05
CA GLU A 63 -23.65 8.16 7.86
C GLU A 63 -22.25 7.52 7.78
N TYR A 64 -21.67 7.43 6.58
CA TYR A 64 -20.30 6.96 6.39
C TYR A 64 -19.30 7.81 7.21
N LYS A 65 -19.41 9.15 7.13
CA LYS A 65 -18.56 10.07 7.89
C LYS A 65 -18.74 9.90 9.40
N GLU A 66 -19.96 9.66 9.87
CA GLU A 66 -20.22 9.44 11.28
C GLU A 66 -19.59 8.13 11.77
N PHE A 67 -19.72 7.04 11.01
CA PHE A 67 -19.02 5.79 11.31
C PHE A 67 -17.50 5.95 11.36
N LEU A 68 -16.92 6.78 10.49
CA LEU A 68 -15.49 7.09 10.55
C LEU A 68 -15.07 7.81 11.83
N LYS A 69 -15.94 8.61 12.46
CA LYS A 69 -15.63 9.23 13.77
C LYS A 69 -15.50 8.17 14.85
N GLY A 70 -16.42 7.20 14.87
CA GLY A 70 -16.37 6.06 15.79
C GLY A 70 -15.17 5.15 15.56
N LEU A 71 -14.68 5.06 14.32
CA LEU A 71 -13.49 4.30 13.95
C LEU A 71 -12.18 5.07 14.15
N LYS A 72 -12.23 6.37 14.48
CA LYS A 72 -11.04 7.24 14.46
C LYS A 72 -9.88 6.70 15.29
N VAL A 73 -10.16 6.19 16.50
CA VAL A 73 -9.13 5.64 17.39
C VAL A 73 -8.42 4.44 16.75
N ALA A 74 -9.17 3.54 16.11
CA ALA A 74 -8.59 2.42 15.37
C ALA A 74 -7.83 2.89 14.14
N LEU A 75 -8.34 3.86 13.37
CA LEU A 75 -7.67 4.38 12.19
C LEU A 75 -6.35 5.09 12.54
N ASP A 76 -6.35 5.94 13.57
CA ASP A 76 -5.12 6.63 14.02
C ASP A 76 -4.06 5.61 14.47
N HIS A 77 -4.47 4.59 15.26
CA HIS A 77 -3.56 3.52 15.69
C HIS A 77 -3.07 2.69 14.49
N HIS A 78 -3.95 2.40 13.54
CA HIS A 78 -3.66 1.64 12.33
C HIS A 78 -2.61 2.34 11.47
N TYR A 79 -2.82 3.62 11.17
CA TYR A 79 -1.89 4.42 10.37
C TYR A 79 -0.54 4.58 11.08
N ALA A 80 -0.53 4.76 12.41
CA ALA A 80 0.72 4.85 13.16
C ALA A 80 1.55 3.54 13.15
N ASN A 81 0.91 2.37 12.93
CA ASN A 81 1.59 1.07 12.97
C ASN A 81 1.85 0.45 11.58
N ASN A 82 1.26 0.98 10.51
CA ASN A 82 1.36 0.41 9.16
C ASN A 82 1.83 1.49 8.17
N SER A 83 3.13 1.45 7.84
CA SER A 83 3.80 2.51 7.08
C SER A 83 3.38 2.59 5.62
N HIS A 84 2.73 1.58 5.05
CA HIS A 84 2.22 1.65 3.68
C HIS A 84 1.00 2.59 3.52
N HIS A 85 0.49 3.20 4.60
CA HIS A 85 -0.53 4.23 4.53
C HIS A 85 0.10 5.63 4.50
N PRO A 86 -0.30 6.52 3.57
CA PRO A 86 0.23 7.88 3.51
C PRO A 86 0.04 8.66 4.83
N GLU A 87 -1.03 8.38 5.55
CA GLU A 87 -1.34 8.96 6.86
C GLU A 87 -0.32 8.62 7.96
N HIS A 88 0.54 7.61 7.76
CA HIS A 88 1.65 7.30 8.66
C HIS A 88 2.69 8.43 8.73
N TYR A 89 2.88 9.16 7.62
CA TYR A 89 3.93 10.16 7.47
C TYR A 89 3.37 11.58 7.41
N GLU A 90 4.06 12.53 8.04
CA GLU A 90 3.70 13.95 8.01
C GLU A 90 3.67 14.53 6.58
N ASN A 91 4.56 14.05 5.70
CA ASN A 91 4.66 14.46 4.31
C ASN A 91 3.96 13.49 3.31
N GLY A 92 3.08 12.61 3.81
CA GLY A 92 2.27 11.71 3.00
C GLY A 92 3.12 10.71 2.21
N VAL A 93 2.74 10.49 0.93
CA VAL A 93 3.46 9.59 0.02
C VAL A 93 4.94 9.99 -0.18
N ASN A 94 5.31 11.25 0.05
CA ASN A 94 6.71 11.67 -0.02
C ASN A 94 7.57 11.16 1.15
N GLY A 95 6.96 10.54 2.17
CA GLY A 95 7.66 9.86 3.26
C GLY A 95 7.96 8.39 2.98
N PHE A 96 7.41 7.83 1.90
CA PHE A 96 7.51 6.40 1.59
C PHE A 96 8.89 5.99 1.11
N ASP A 97 9.27 4.76 1.46
CA ASP A 97 10.27 4.04 0.70
C ASP A 97 9.64 3.20 -0.45
N LEU A 98 10.46 2.45 -1.18
CA LEU A 98 9.97 1.61 -2.28
C LEU A 98 9.03 0.48 -1.82
N PHE A 99 9.24 -0.03 -0.61
CA PHE A 99 8.45 -1.14 -0.07
C PHE A 99 7.08 -0.67 0.42
N ASP A 100 7.00 0.54 0.99
CA ASP A 100 5.71 1.18 1.31
C ASP A 100 4.88 1.41 0.04
N LEU A 101 5.51 1.90 -1.05
CA LEU A 101 4.82 2.09 -2.34
C LEU A 101 4.27 0.78 -2.93
N ILE A 102 5.07 -0.29 -2.87
CA ILE A 102 4.65 -1.61 -3.35
C ILE A 102 3.49 -2.12 -2.49
N GLU A 103 3.63 -2.12 -1.17
CA GLU A 103 2.59 -2.63 -0.28
C GLU A 103 1.29 -1.81 -0.41
N MET A 104 1.36 -0.48 -0.51
CA MET A 104 0.20 0.39 -0.69
C MET A 104 -0.58 0.05 -1.96
N LEU A 105 0.09 -0.12 -3.11
CA LEU A 105 -0.59 -0.45 -4.36
C LEU A 105 -1.27 -1.82 -4.27
N PHE A 106 -0.63 -2.79 -3.62
CA PHE A 106 -1.16 -4.15 -3.45
C PHE A 106 -2.34 -4.15 -2.45
N ASP A 107 -2.27 -3.36 -1.38
CA ASP A 107 -3.39 -3.12 -0.47
C ASP A 107 -4.59 -2.53 -1.23
N TRP A 108 -4.37 -1.50 -2.06
CA TRP A 108 -5.44 -0.92 -2.87
C TRP A 108 -6.05 -1.92 -3.85
N LYS A 109 -5.24 -2.80 -4.45
CA LYS A 109 -5.76 -3.88 -5.30
C LYS A 109 -6.64 -4.82 -4.49
N ALA A 110 -6.18 -5.31 -3.35
CA ALA A 110 -6.94 -6.19 -2.47
C ALA A 110 -8.22 -5.52 -1.93
N ALA A 111 -8.17 -4.21 -1.66
CA ALA A 111 -9.33 -3.44 -1.23
C ALA A 111 -10.41 -3.37 -2.33
N THR A 112 -10.02 -3.20 -3.60
CA THR A 112 -10.97 -3.19 -4.74
C THR A 112 -11.72 -4.53 -4.87
N GLU A 113 -11.08 -5.65 -4.55
CA GLU A 113 -11.69 -6.99 -4.64
C GLU A 113 -12.81 -7.23 -3.62
N ARG A 114 -12.96 -6.34 -2.62
CA ARG A 114 -14.03 -6.41 -1.62
C ARG A 114 -15.35 -5.80 -2.10
N HIS A 115 -15.36 -5.17 -3.27
CA HIS A 115 -16.52 -4.52 -3.88
C HIS A 115 -16.84 -5.16 -5.23
N ALA A 116 -18.13 -5.30 -5.55
CA ALA A 116 -18.57 -5.96 -6.79
C ALA A 116 -18.15 -5.19 -8.06
N ASP A 117 -17.96 -3.88 -7.95
CA ASP A 117 -17.57 -2.94 -9.00
C ASP A 117 -16.19 -2.31 -8.74
N GLY A 118 -15.37 -2.95 -7.90
CA GLY A 118 -14.03 -2.46 -7.58
C GLY A 118 -13.12 -2.41 -8.80
N ASP A 119 -12.46 -1.27 -8.99
CA ASP A 119 -11.55 -1.02 -10.11
C ASP A 119 -10.28 -0.33 -9.58
N ILE A 120 -9.14 -1.00 -9.75
CA ILE A 120 -7.84 -0.49 -9.30
C ILE A 120 -7.41 0.77 -10.05
N ARG A 121 -7.77 0.93 -11.33
CA ARG A 121 -7.47 2.13 -12.11
C ARG A 121 -8.26 3.32 -11.56
N LYS A 122 -9.55 3.12 -11.28
CA LYS A 122 -10.38 4.13 -10.61
C LYS A 122 -9.85 4.45 -9.22
N SER A 123 -9.39 3.44 -8.47
CA SER A 123 -8.77 3.62 -7.15
C SER A 123 -7.50 4.49 -7.23
N ILE A 124 -6.64 4.29 -8.24
CA ILE A 124 -5.45 5.12 -8.46
C ILE A 124 -5.83 6.58 -8.66
N GLU A 125 -6.83 6.89 -9.50
CA GLU A 125 -7.24 8.29 -9.76
C GLU A 125 -7.89 8.94 -8.52
N ILE A 126 -8.70 8.21 -7.76
CA ILE A 126 -9.27 8.72 -6.49
C ILE A 126 -8.15 9.01 -5.48
N ASN A 127 -7.21 8.08 -5.33
CA ASN A 127 -6.12 8.22 -4.36
C ASN A 127 -5.07 9.23 -4.80
N LYS A 128 -4.91 9.47 -6.12
CA LYS A 128 -4.09 10.56 -6.64
C LYS A 128 -4.53 11.90 -6.08
N GLU A 129 -5.82 12.21 -6.17
CA GLU A 129 -6.36 13.47 -5.64
C GLU A 129 -6.30 13.50 -4.12
N ARG A 130 -6.67 12.39 -3.45
CA ARG A 130 -6.67 12.28 -1.98
C ARG A 130 -5.29 12.52 -1.38
N PHE A 131 -4.25 11.90 -1.96
CA PHE A 131 -2.90 11.90 -1.41
C PHE A 131 -1.92 12.78 -2.19
N LYS A 132 -2.43 13.58 -3.15
CA LYS A 132 -1.64 14.51 -3.98
C LYS A 132 -0.47 13.82 -4.68
N ILE A 133 -0.73 12.65 -5.24
CA ILE A 133 0.27 11.81 -5.90
C ILE A 133 0.63 12.42 -7.27
N SER A 134 1.90 12.44 -7.61
CA SER A 134 2.35 12.96 -8.90
C SER A 134 1.90 12.05 -10.06
N GLU A 135 1.67 12.65 -11.23
CA GLU A 135 1.27 11.91 -12.42
C GLU A 135 2.30 10.85 -12.84
N GLN A 136 3.59 11.13 -12.61
CA GLN A 136 4.66 10.16 -12.88
C GLN A 136 4.48 8.88 -12.06
N LEU A 137 4.20 9.01 -10.75
CA LEU A 137 4.01 7.86 -9.88
C LEU A 137 2.71 7.11 -10.22
N CYS A 138 1.63 7.81 -10.55
CA CYS A 138 0.41 7.19 -11.08
C CYS A 138 0.68 6.40 -12.38
N GLY A 139 1.54 6.93 -13.27
CA GLY A 139 2.00 6.21 -14.46
C GLY A 139 2.70 4.90 -14.13
N ILE A 140 3.59 4.88 -13.13
CA ILE A 140 4.26 3.67 -12.66
C ILE A 140 3.25 2.66 -12.10
N PHE A 141 2.27 3.12 -11.33
CA PHE A 141 1.22 2.24 -10.80
C PHE A 141 0.39 1.62 -11.92
N ARG A 142 -0.04 2.41 -12.93
CA ARG A 142 -0.81 1.89 -14.07
C ARG A 142 -0.01 0.88 -14.90
N ASN A 143 1.27 1.17 -15.16
CA ASN A 143 2.16 0.21 -15.83
C ASN A 143 2.30 -1.10 -15.05
N THR A 144 2.31 -1.02 -13.71
CA THR A 144 2.38 -2.19 -12.83
C THR A 144 1.08 -2.98 -12.89
N VAL A 145 -0.07 -2.31 -12.79
CA VAL A 145 -1.41 -2.90 -12.97
C VAL A 145 -1.50 -3.65 -14.30
N ASP A 146 -1.07 -3.01 -15.40
CA ASP A 146 -1.07 -3.62 -16.74
C ASP A 146 -0.18 -4.86 -16.82
N ARG A 147 1.03 -4.80 -16.25
CA ARG A 147 1.95 -5.94 -16.21
C ARG A 147 1.38 -7.12 -15.41
N MET A 148 0.65 -6.83 -14.33
CA MET A 148 0.09 -7.85 -13.44
C MET A 148 -1.26 -8.41 -13.92
N GLY A 149 -1.89 -7.78 -14.92
CA GLY A 149 -3.21 -8.17 -15.42
C GLY A 149 -4.32 -7.88 -14.42
N TRP A 150 -4.20 -6.78 -13.68
CA TRP A 150 -5.16 -6.34 -12.65
C TRP A 150 -6.24 -5.40 -13.17
#